data_AF-A0A2N6Q2L4-F1
#
_entry.id   AF-A0A2N6Q2L4-F1
#
_cell.length_a   1.000
_cell.length_b   1.000
_cell.length_c   1.000
_cell.angle_alpha   90.00
_cell.angle_beta   90.00
_cell.angle_gamma   90.00
#
_symmetry.space_group_name_H-M   'P 1'
#
loop_
_entity.id
_entity.type
_entity.pdbx_description
1 polymer ?
#
loop_
_entity_poly.entity_id
_entity_poly.type
_entity_poly.pdbx_seq_one_letter_code
_entity_poly.pdbx_strand_id
1 'polypeptide(L)'
;MLSWVAAALVGGVYGVAGTIAHSVMWGPIPIGLIVAAIACAAILIAVRALTHDRGAAVAAGLGMLGMIVLISGVGPGGSVVVQDTLAGRIWTYLAAGIVLLVIAWPSFSRQPVRPATPSSEEPEVHGS
;
A
#
# COMPACT_ATOMS: atom_id res chain seq x y z
N MET A 1 -10.58 1.68 12.92
CA MET A 1 -10.67 0.20 12.96
C MET A 1 -11.34 -0.36 11.72
N LEU A 2 -12.64 -0.10 11.48
CA LEU A 2 -13.34 -0.61 10.29
C LEU A 2 -12.67 -0.20 8.97
N SER A 3 -12.24 1.05 8.85
CA SER A 3 -11.52 1.56 7.67
C SER A 3 -10.20 0.82 7.40
N TRP A 4 -9.48 0.40 8.43
CA TRP A 4 -8.22 -0.33 8.30
C TRP A 4 -8.45 -1.78 7.88
N VAL A 5 -9.48 -2.42 8.43
CA VAL A 5 -9.88 -3.77 8.01
C VAL A 5 -10.34 -3.75 6.55
N ALA A 6 -11.17 -2.77 6.17
CA ALA A 6 -11.58 -2.60 4.78
C ALA A 6 -10.37 -2.38 3.85
N ALA A 7 -9.41 -1.54 4.25
CA ALA A 7 -8.18 -1.31 3.49
C ALA A 7 -7.36 -2.60 3.33
N ALA A 8 -7.18 -3.38 4.40
CA ALA A 8 -6.50 -4.67 4.35
C ALA A 8 -7.21 -5.67 3.42
N LEU A 9 -8.54 -5.75 3.48
CA LEU A 9 -9.33 -6.60 2.59
C LEU A 9 -9.17 -6.20 1.12
N VAL A 10 -9.27 -4.90 0.82
CA VAL A 10 -9.05 -4.36 -0.53
C VAL A 10 -7.65 -4.71 -1.05
N GLY A 11 -6.62 -4.49 -0.23
CA GLY A 11 -5.25 -4.86 -0.57
C GLY A 11 -5.11 -6.36 -0.83
N GLY A 12 -5.70 -7.20 0.03
CA GLY A 12 -5.71 -8.66 -0.12
C GLY A 12 -6.37 -9.12 -1.42
N VAL A 13 -7.55 -8.60 -1.75
CA VAL A 13 -8.26 -8.92 -3.01
C VAL A 13 -7.40 -8.59 -4.22
N TYR A 14 -6.79 -7.40 -4.26
CA TYR A 14 -5.90 -7.02 -5.36
C TYR A 14 -4.61 -7.85 -5.40
N GLY A 15 -4.07 -8.26 -4.25
CA GLY A 15 -2.92 -9.18 -4.18
C GLY A 15 -3.23 -10.54 -4.79
N VAL A 16 -4.41 -11.09 -4.50
CA VAL A 16 -4.89 -12.34 -5.13
C VAL A 16 -5.09 -12.15 -6.63
N ALA A 17 -5.82 -11.10 -7.03
CA ALA A 17 -6.09 -10.82 -8.44
C ALA A 17 -4.79 -10.67 -9.25
N GLY A 18 -3.80 -9.94 -8.72
CA GLY A 18 -2.50 -9.79 -9.35
C GLY A 18 -1.74 -11.12 -9.46
N THR A 19 -1.82 -11.96 -8.43
CA THR A 19 -1.21 -13.30 -8.45
C THR A 19 -1.84 -14.21 -9.51
N ILE A 20 -3.14 -14.09 -9.78
CA ILE A 20 -3.80 -14.85 -10.86
C ILE A 20 -3.40 -14.28 -12.23
N ALA A 21 -3.34 -12.96 -12.36
CA ALA A 21 -3.16 -12.28 -13.64
C ALA A 21 -1.70 -12.21 -14.11
N HIS A 22 -0.71 -12.26 -13.22
CA HIS A 22 0.67 -11.87 -13.55
C HIS A 22 1.31 -12.68 -14.69
N SER A 23 0.90 -13.93 -14.89
CA SER A 23 1.47 -14.82 -15.90
C SER A 23 0.86 -14.66 -17.30
N VAL A 24 -0.12 -13.76 -17.48
CA VAL A 24 -0.75 -13.52 -18.77
C VAL A 24 0.23 -12.84 -19.73
N MET A 25 0.46 -13.47 -20.88
CA MET A 25 1.35 -12.99 -21.94
C MET A 25 0.53 -12.57 -23.16
N TRP A 26 0.97 -11.50 -23.83
CA TRP A 26 0.52 -11.16 -25.18
C TRP A 26 1.73 -11.21 -26.12
N GLY A 27 1.89 -12.33 -26.83
CA GLY A 27 3.12 -12.63 -27.53
C GLY A 27 4.30 -12.66 -26.55
N PRO A 28 5.39 -11.90 -26.78
CA PRO A 28 6.52 -11.82 -25.86
C PRO A 28 6.30 -10.86 -24.69
N ILE A 29 5.18 -10.11 -24.65
CA ILE A 29 4.95 -9.04 -23.67
C ILE A 29 4.21 -9.57 -22.44
N PRO A 30 4.74 -9.44 -21.21
CA PRO A 30 4.08 -9.86 -19.98
C PRO A 30 3.02 -8.86 -19.53
N ILE A 31 1.94 -8.74 -20.30
CA ILE A 31 0.89 -7.74 -20.05
C ILE A 31 0.20 -7.94 -18.70
N GLY A 32 0.03 -9.19 -18.27
CA GLY A 32 -0.55 -9.54 -16.98
C GLY A 32 0.23 -8.94 -15.83
N LEU A 33 1.56 -9.05 -15.86
CA LEU A 33 2.46 -8.50 -14.85
C LEU A 33 2.37 -6.98 -14.81
N ILE A 34 2.39 -6.32 -15.97
CA ILE A 34 2.32 -4.85 -16.06
C ILE A 34 0.97 -4.34 -15.51
N VAL A 35 -0.13 -4.94 -15.93
CA VAL A 35 -1.48 -4.52 -15.52
C VAL A 35 -1.69 -4.82 -14.03
N ALA A 36 -1.28 -5.98 -13.54
CA ALA A 36 -1.35 -6.35 -12.13
C ALA A 36 -0.55 -5.39 -11.25
N ALA A 37 0.67 -5.03 -11.67
CA ALA A 37 1.52 -4.07 -11.01
C ALA A 37 0.85 -2.70 -10.89
N ILE A 38 0.36 -2.17 -12.02
CA ILE A 38 -0.30 -0.87 -12.08
C ILE A 38 -1.55 -0.87 -11.21
N ALA A 39 -2.37 -1.91 -11.28
CA ALA A 39 -3.58 -2.04 -10.49
C ALA A 39 -3.28 -2.04 -8.97
N CYS A 40 -2.27 -2.82 -8.55
CA CYS A 40 -1.84 -2.88 -7.15
C CYS A 40 -1.25 -1.54 -6.66
N ALA A 41 -0.43 -0.88 -7.48
CA ALA A 41 0.08 0.44 -7.15
C ALA A 41 -1.05 1.47 -7.04
N ALA A 42 -1.94 1.50 -8.02
CA ALA A 42 -3.06 2.43 -8.08
C ALA A 42 -3.98 2.31 -6.86
N ILE A 43 -4.33 1.08 -6.45
CA ILE A 43 -5.23 0.90 -5.29
C ILE A 43 -4.56 1.33 -3.98
N LEU A 44 -3.28 1.04 -3.79
CA LEU A 44 -2.53 1.45 -2.59
C LEU A 44 -2.37 2.98 -2.54
N ILE A 45 -2.11 3.61 -3.69
CA ILE A 45 -2.07 5.07 -3.82
C ILE A 45 -3.44 5.66 -3.54
N ALA A 46 -4.52 5.10 -4.08
CA ALA A 46 -5.88 5.56 -3.85
C ALA A 46 -6.28 5.48 -2.38
N VAL A 47 -5.98 4.36 -1.69
CA VAL A 47 -6.19 4.22 -0.25
C VAL A 47 -5.46 5.31 0.51
N ARG A 48 -4.21 5.58 0.17
CA ARG A 48 -3.39 6.61 0.84
C ARG A 48 -3.89 8.04 0.57
N ALA A 49 -4.29 8.32 -0.67
CA ALA A 49 -4.80 9.62 -1.08
C ALA A 49 -6.17 9.92 -0.47
N LEU A 50 -7.06 8.93 -0.34
CA LEU A 50 -8.40 9.14 0.24
C LEU A 50 -8.35 9.22 1.76
N THR A 51 -7.63 8.32 2.43
CA THR A 51 -7.66 8.23 3.90
C THR A 51 -6.78 9.26 4.60
N HIS A 52 -5.78 9.83 3.90
CA HIS A 52 -4.75 10.71 4.49
C HIS A 52 -4.04 10.11 5.73
N ASP A 53 -4.19 8.80 5.95
CA ASP A 53 -3.73 8.08 7.13
C ASP A 53 -2.64 7.09 6.73
N ARG A 54 -1.55 7.08 7.51
CA ARG A 54 -0.47 6.11 7.29
C ARG A 54 -0.87 4.70 7.67
N GLY A 55 -1.75 4.53 8.66
CA GLY A 55 -2.20 3.22 9.14
C GLY A 55 -2.99 2.45 8.10
N ALA A 56 -3.92 3.10 7.40
CA ALA A 56 -4.73 2.47 6.35
C ALA A 56 -3.89 1.95 5.17
N ALA A 57 -2.85 2.69 4.75
CA ALA A 57 -1.94 2.26 3.69
C ALA A 57 -1.08 1.05 4.11
N VAL A 58 -0.60 1.04 5.36
CA VAL A 58 0.12 -0.11 5.92
C VAL A 58 -0.79 -1.33 5.99
N ALA A 59 -2.04 -1.17 6.45
CA ALA A 59 -3.02 -2.25 6.52
C ALA A 59 -3.32 -2.83 5.13
N ALA A 60 -3.52 -1.98 4.11
CA ALA A 60 -3.71 -2.42 2.73
C ALA A 60 -2.50 -3.18 2.18
N GLY A 61 -1.29 -2.65 2.39
CA GLY A 61 -0.04 -3.32 1.99
C GLY A 61 0.15 -4.68 2.67
N LEU A 62 -0.12 -4.77 3.98
CA LEU A 62 -0.08 -6.03 4.72
C LEU A 62 -1.14 -7.02 4.25
N GLY A 63 -2.36 -6.57 3.97
CA GLY A 63 -3.41 -7.43 3.42
C GLY A 63 -3.01 -8.01 2.06
N MET A 64 -2.41 -7.17 1.19
CA MET A 64 -1.90 -7.57 -0.12
C MET A 64 -0.80 -8.62 -0.02
N LEU A 65 0.29 -8.30 0.70
CA LEU A 65 1.41 -9.23 0.86
C LEU A 65 1.01 -10.48 1.64
N GLY A 66 0.17 -10.32 2.66
CA GLY A 66 -0.37 -11.43 3.43
C GLY A 66 -1.10 -12.43 2.54
N MET A 67 -2.01 -11.97 1.67
CA MET A 67 -2.70 -12.86 0.74
C MET A 67 -1.79 -13.47 -0.31
N ILE A 68 -0.82 -12.71 -0.83
CA ILE A 68 0.19 -13.25 -1.75
C ILE A 68 0.96 -14.39 -1.08
N VAL A 69 1.43 -14.21 0.16
CA VAL A 69 2.16 -15.25 0.90
C VAL A 69 1.27 -16.45 1.21
N LEU A 70 0.04 -16.20 1.67
CA LEU A 70 -0.93 -17.25 2.00
C LEU A 70 -1.23 -18.15 0.79
N ILE A 71 -1.36 -17.56 -0.40
CA ILE A 71 -1.66 -18.31 -1.62
C ILE A 71 -0.41 -18.88 -2.31
N SER A 72 0.77 -18.29 -2.06
CA SER A 72 2.05 -18.75 -2.64
C SER A 72 2.70 -19.91 -1.86
N GLY A 73 2.12 -20.32 -0.72
CA GLY A 73 2.61 -21.43 0.08
C GLY A 73 2.64 -22.76 -0.69
N VAL A 74 3.53 -23.67 -0.26
CA VAL A 74 3.56 -25.06 -0.71
C VAL A 74 2.26 -25.78 -0.31
N GLY A 75 1.57 -26.39 -1.28
CA GLY A 75 0.40 -27.23 -0.98
C GLY A 75 0.80 -28.50 -0.21
N PRO A 76 -0.13 -29.14 0.53
CA PRO A 76 0.15 -30.40 1.22
C PRO A 76 0.49 -31.46 0.17
N GLY A 77 1.79 -31.75 0.02
CA GLY A 77 2.35 -32.53 -1.09
C GLY A 77 3.79 -32.14 -1.46
N GLY A 78 4.34 -31.05 -0.92
CA GLY A 78 5.74 -30.64 -1.17
C GLY A 78 5.96 -29.96 -2.52
N SER A 79 4.89 -29.78 -3.31
CA SER A 79 4.92 -29.05 -4.57
C SER A 79 4.74 -27.55 -4.29
N VAL A 80 5.74 -26.76 -4.66
CA VAL A 80 5.70 -25.30 -4.56
C VAL A 80 4.69 -24.77 -5.58
N VAL A 81 3.64 -24.08 -5.11
CA VAL A 81 2.59 -23.49 -5.97
C VAL A 81 3.17 -22.41 -6.89
N VAL A 82 4.29 -21.81 -6.50
CA VAL A 82 5.19 -21.11 -7.43
C VAL A 82 6.23 -22.12 -7.91
N GLN A 83 6.03 -22.70 -9.09
CA GLN A 83 7.17 -23.16 -9.88
C GLN A 83 8.15 -21.99 -9.98
N ASP A 84 9.44 -22.28 -9.83
CA ASP A 84 10.54 -21.31 -9.81
C ASP A 84 10.75 -20.61 -11.17
N THR A 85 9.71 -19.94 -11.63
CA THR A 85 9.67 -19.22 -12.89
C THR A 85 10.15 -17.80 -12.65
N LEU A 86 10.94 -17.29 -13.59
CA LEU A 86 11.45 -15.93 -13.53
C LEU A 86 10.31 -14.90 -13.36
N ALA A 87 9.15 -15.13 -14.01
CA ALA A 87 7.98 -14.25 -13.92
C ALA A 87 7.39 -14.19 -12.49
N GLY A 88 7.26 -15.31 -11.80
CA GLY A 88 6.76 -15.35 -10.42
C GLY A 88 7.69 -14.64 -9.44
N ARG A 89 9.01 -14.78 -9.62
CA ARG A 89 10.01 -14.04 -8.83
C ARG A 89 9.91 -12.54 -9.06
N ILE A 90 9.86 -12.11 -10.32
CA ILE A 90 9.71 -10.69 -10.67
C ILE A 90 8.43 -10.13 -10.04
N TRP A 91 7.31 -10.82 -10.17
CA TRP A 91 6.04 -10.42 -9.58
C TRP A 91 6.14 -10.22 -8.06
N THR A 92 6.73 -11.19 -7.35
CA THR A 92 6.85 -11.14 -5.88
C THR A 92 7.67 -9.94 -5.42
N TYR A 93 8.86 -9.73 -6.03
CA TYR A 93 9.70 -8.58 -5.70
C TYR A 93 9.05 -7.25 -6.07
N LEU A 94 8.34 -7.21 -7.19
CA LEU A 94 7.68 -6.02 -7.67
C LEU A 94 6.48 -5.64 -6.77
N ALA A 95 5.65 -6.60 -6.36
CA ALA A 95 4.56 -6.37 -5.41
C ALA A 95 5.09 -5.88 -4.05
N ALA A 96 6.14 -6.52 -3.52
CA ALA A 96 6.80 -6.07 -2.29
C ALA A 96 7.39 -4.65 -2.43
N GLY A 97 8.05 -4.37 -3.56
CA GLY A 97 8.59 -3.05 -3.88
C GLY A 97 7.51 -1.97 -3.93
N ILE A 98 6.40 -2.22 -4.62
CA ILE A 98 5.26 -1.29 -4.67
C ILE A 98 4.75 -0.99 -3.25
N VAL A 99 4.52 -2.02 -2.44
CA VAL A 99 4.02 -1.85 -1.07
C VAL A 99 4.98 -1.01 -0.23
N LEU A 100 6.27 -1.31 -0.28
CA LEU A 100 7.30 -0.56 0.44
C LEU A 100 7.37 0.90 -0.02
N LEU A 101 7.34 1.15 -1.33
CA LEU A 101 7.37 2.50 -1.89
C LEU A 101 6.18 3.34 -1.42
N VAL A 102 4.97 2.78 -1.43
CA VAL A 102 3.76 3.50 -1.00
C VAL A 102 3.77 3.77 0.50
N ILE A 103 4.24 2.81 1.30
CA ILE A 103 4.33 2.96 2.77
C ILE A 103 5.40 4.00 3.15
N ALA A 104 6.57 3.94 2.50
CA ALA A 104 7.70 4.84 2.74
C ALA A 104 7.43 6.28 2.28
N TRP A 105 6.42 6.49 1.43
CA TRP A 105 6.08 7.81 0.91
C TRP A 105 5.79 8.83 2.04
N PRO A 106 6.48 9.98 2.05
CA PRO A 106 6.35 10.98 3.11
C PRO A 106 4.96 11.62 3.12
N SER A 107 4.34 11.70 4.31
CA SER A 107 3.09 12.44 4.47
C SER A 107 3.38 13.94 4.54
N PHE A 108 2.95 14.71 3.55
CA PHE A 108 3.11 16.18 3.50
C PHE A 108 2.27 16.95 4.53
N SER A 109 1.57 16.27 5.45
CA SER A 109 0.53 16.87 6.31
C SER A 109 0.95 17.15 7.77
N ARG A 110 2.24 17.39 8.03
CA ARG A 110 2.67 17.95 9.33
C ARG A 110 3.33 19.29 9.10
N GLN A 111 2.54 20.33 8.84
CA GLN A 111 2.98 21.67 9.18
C GLN A 111 2.98 21.75 10.71
N PRO A 112 4.14 21.97 11.36
CA PRO A 112 4.17 22.23 12.79
C PRO A 112 3.28 23.46 13.03
N VAL A 113 2.27 23.31 13.90
CA VAL A 113 1.50 24.45 14.39
C VAL A 113 2.52 25.40 15.01
N ARG A 114 2.79 26.52 14.34
CA ARG A 114 3.64 27.57 14.90
C ARG A 114 2.93 28.04 16.17
N PRO A 115 3.57 27.99 17.35
CA PRO A 115 2.99 28.58 18.54
C PRO A 115 2.63 30.03 18.21
N ALA A 116 1.37 30.42 18.40
CA ALA A 116 0.98 31.81 18.30
C ALA A 116 1.85 32.57 19.31
N THR A 117 2.66 33.51 18.83
CA THR A 117 3.33 34.48 19.70
C THR A 117 2.25 35.12 20.56
N PRO A 118 2.28 34.99 21.90
CA PRO A 118 1.30 35.67 22.74
C PRO A 118 1.37 37.16 22.41
N SER A 119 0.25 37.72 21.98
CA SER A 119 0.04 39.15 21.90
C SER A 119 0.40 39.72 23.26
N SER A 120 1.44 40.52 23.33
CA SER A 120 1.73 41.37 24.46
C SER A 120 0.46 42.14 24.80
N GLU A 121 -0.18 41.70 25.86
CA GLU A 121 -1.27 42.36 26.55
C GLU A 121 -0.82 43.80 26.79
N GLU A 122 -1.41 44.70 26.02
CA GLU A 122 -1.31 46.14 26.21
C GLU A 122 -1.90 46.42 27.61
N PRO A 123 -1.13 46.94 28.57
CA PRO A 123 -1.70 47.35 29.84
C PRO A 123 -2.53 48.61 29.58
N GLU A 124 -3.83 48.41 29.44
CA GLU A 124 -4.87 49.39 29.63
C GLU A 124 -4.76 49.93 31.08
N VAL A 125 -3.92 50.95 31.29
CA VAL A 125 -3.92 51.73 32.53
C VAL A 125 -5.02 52.78 32.41
N HIS A 126 -6.21 52.37 32.83
CA HIS A 126 -7.29 53.25 33.22
C HIS A 126 -6.98 53.86 34.61
N GLY A 127 -7.00 55.20 34.70
CA GLY A 127 -7.42 55.90 35.92
C GLY A 127 -6.33 56.60 36.76
N SER A 128 -6.22 57.92 36.58
CA SER A 128 -6.38 58.93 37.65
C SER A 128 -6.48 60.33 37.05
#